data_AF-A0A482M6L3-F1
#
_entry.id   AF-A0A482M6L3-F1
#
_cell.length_a   1.000
_cell.length_b   1.000
_cell.length_c   1.000
_cell.angle_alpha   90.00
_cell.angle_beta   90.00
_cell.angle_gamma   90.00
#
_symmetry.space_group_name_H-M   'P 1'
#
loop_
_entity.id
_entity.type
_entity.pdbx_description
1 polymer ?
#
loop_
_entity_poly.entity_id
_entity_poly.type
_entity_poly.pdbx_seq_one_letter_code
_entity_poly.pdbx_strand_id
1 'polypeptide(L)'
;MITHYDIKMEMQKLKEVLSVEGVNIPSLLQVIKPGTYVFLWVLLWPTFLRLVSVKSDVRDVGFDICASGMMGFLLFVAITNGMMLYLAIPDSFRKDSKIINFMYSKSKTYILLFLIVFSMVSFMHSILYVFALMITFILFFLVYTIDINRYNLSAIASVIGLFKKESVS
;
A
#
# COMPACT_ATOMS: atom_id res chain seq x y z
N MET A 1 20.27 6.16 -9.87
CA MET A 1 20.49 6.51 -8.45
C MET A 1 19.77 7.82 -8.19
N ILE A 2 18.87 7.90 -7.20
CA ILE A 2 18.21 9.15 -6.80
C ILE A 2 19.02 9.75 -5.66
N THR A 3 19.39 11.02 -5.76
CA THR A 3 20.17 11.72 -4.73
C THR A 3 19.26 12.56 -3.83
N HIS A 4 19.76 12.95 -2.64
CA HIS A 4 19.04 13.89 -1.77
C HIS A 4 18.85 15.28 -2.42
N TYR A 5 19.72 15.65 -3.36
CA TYR A 5 19.58 16.88 -4.13
C TYR A 5 18.37 16.81 -5.07
N ASP A 6 18.19 15.68 -5.77
CA ASP A 6 17.04 15.46 -6.65
C ASP A 6 15.73 15.54 -5.86
N ILE A 7 15.68 14.93 -4.67
CA ILE A 7 14.52 14.99 -3.77
C ILE A 7 14.21 16.45 -3.39
N LYS A 8 15.21 17.24 -3.03
CA LYS A 8 15.01 18.65 -2.65
C LYS A 8 14.48 19.50 -3.81
N MET A 9 15.03 19.31 -5.00
CA MET A 9 14.63 20.03 -6.20
C MET A 9 13.21 19.66 -6.63
N GLU A 10 12.87 18.36 -6.66
CA GLU A 10 11.51 17.93 -6.99
C GLU A 10 10.48 18.39 -5.95
N MET A 11 10.84 18.44 -4.66
CA MET A 11 9.96 19.02 -3.64
C MET A 11 9.67 20.51 -3.88
N GLN A 12 10.66 21.29 -4.32
CA GLN A 12 10.44 22.71 -4.65
C GLN A 12 9.50 22.85 -5.85
N LYS A 13 9.73 22.04 -6.91
CA LYS A 13 8.84 21.99 -8.07
C LYS A 13 7.42 21.56 -7.69
N LEU A 14 7.27 20.58 -6.79
CA LEU A 14 5.97 20.15 -6.31
C LEU A 14 5.22 21.29 -5.62
N LYS A 15 5.90 22.08 -4.76
CA LYS A 15 5.30 23.25 -4.11
C LYS A 15 4.84 24.29 -5.13
N GLU A 16 5.65 24.55 -6.15
CA GLU A 16 5.33 25.49 -7.22
C GLU A 16 4.09 25.04 -8.01
N VAL A 17 4.06 23.77 -8.44
CA VAL A 17 2.90 23.23 -9.17
C VAL A 17 1.64 23.22 -8.29
N LEU A 18 1.74 22.84 -7.02
CA LEU A 18 0.61 22.87 -6.09
C LEU A 18 0.10 24.29 -5.81
N SER A 19 0.97 25.31 -5.85
CA SER A 19 0.57 26.71 -5.69
C SER A 19 -0.20 27.26 -6.89
N VAL A 20 -0.01 26.68 -8.07
CA VAL A 20 -0.65 27.11 -9.33
C VAL A 20 -1.89 26.28 -9.63
N GLU A 21 -1.77 24.94 -9.61
CA GLU A 21 -2.83 24.01 -9.99
C GLU A 21 -3.70 23.56 -8.81
N GLY A 22 -3.22 23.74 -7.57
CA GLY A 22 -3.88 23.22 -6.38
C GLY A 22 -3.71 21.70 -6.20
N VAL A 23 -4.36 21.15 -5.17
CA VAL A 23 -4.38 19.71 -4.89
C VAL A 23 -5.54 19.08 -5.66
N ASN A 24 -5.28 17.97 -6.35
CA ASN A 24 -6.35 17.24 -7.02
C ASN A 24 -7.24 16.54 -5.98
N ILE A 25 -8.56 16.55 -6.16
CA ILE A 25 -9.48 15.81 -5.29
C ILE A 25 -9.76 14.46 -5.95
N PRO A 26 -9.13 13.37 -5.50
CA PRO A 26 -9.28 12.09 -6.18
C PRO A 26 -10.65 11.48 -5.91
N SER A 27 -11.22 10.84 -6.93
CA SER A 27 -12.46 10.10 -6.77
C SER A 27 -12.24 8.88 -5.85
N LEU A 28 -13.14 8.68 -4.88
CA LEU A 28 -13.02 7.60 -3.89
C LEU A 28 -12.88 6.22 -4.56
N LEU A 29 -13.64 5.99 -5.65
CA LEU A 29 -13.61 4.73 -6.38
C LEU A 29 -12.23 4.43 -7.00
N GLN A 30 -11.51 5.44 -7.49
CA GLN A 30 -10.16 5.25 -8.02
C GLN A 30 -9.16 4.91 -6.91
N VAL A 31 -9.32 5.52 -5.74
CA VAL A 31 -8.42 5.32 -4.59
C VAL A 31 -8.57 3.91 -4.01
N ILE A 32 -9.81 3.40 -3.87
CA ILE A 32 -10.07 2.11 -3.21
C ILE A 32 -9.74 0.89 -4.10
N LYS A 33 -9.90 1.01 -5.43
CA LYS A 33 -9.71 -0.09 -6.40
C LYS A 33 -8.48 -0.97 -6.13
N PRO A 34 -7.25 -0.42 -6.07
CA PRO A 34 -6.04 -1.24 -5.86
C PRO A 34 -6.05 -1.94 -4.50
N GLY A 35 -6.51 -1.27 -3.44
CA GLY A 35 -6.65 -1.88 -2.12
C GLY A 35 -7.65 -3.03 -2.13
N THR A 36 -8.78 -2.86 -2.82
CA THR A 36 -9.83 -3.89 -2.91
C THR A 36 -9.32 -5.16 -3.60
N TYR A 37 -8.53 -5.04 -4.67
CA TYR A 37 -7.95 -6.22 -5.33
C TYR A 37 -7.02 -7.01 -4.40
N VAL A 38 -6.18 -6.31 -3.63
CA VAL A 38 -5.28 -6.94 -2.64
C VAL A 38 -6.08 -7.60 -1.53
N PHE A 39 -7.08 -6.91 -0.98
CA PHE A 39 -7.96 -7.45 0.05
C PHE A 39 -8.68 -8.71 -0.39
N LEU A 40 -9.30 -8.69 -1.57
CA LEU A 40 -10.00 -9.84 -2.12
C LEU A 40 -9.04 -11.00 -2.36
N TRP A 41 -7.81 -10.76 -2.84
CA TRP A 41 -6.83 -11.82 -2.98
C TRP A 41 -6.48 -12.46 -1.63
N VAL A 42 -6.14 -11.64 -0.63
CA VAL A 42 -5.76 -12.10 0.71
C VAL A 42 -6.90 -12.84 1.42
N LEU A 43 -8.16 -12.47 1.15
CA LEU A 43 -9.33 -13.14 1.71
C LEU A 43 -9.67 -14.44 0.96
N LEU A 44 -9.75 -14.39 -0.36
CA LEU A 44 -10.27 -15.49 -1.18
C LEU A 44 -9.25 -16.62 -1.35
N TRP A 45 -7.96 -16.32 -1.41
CA TRP A 45 -6.92 -17.33 -1.63
C TRP A 45 -6.87 -18.41 -0.53
N PRO A 46 -6.72 -18.08 0.76
CA PRO A 46 -6.75 -19.08 1.83
C PRO A 46 -8.11 -19.76 1.91
N THR A 47 -9.22 -19.03 1.69
CA THR A 47 -10.57 -19.61 1.63
C THR A 47 -10.67 -20.71 0.58
N PHE A 48 -10.16 -20.45 -0.63
CA PHE A 48 -10.12 -21.42 -1.71
C PHE A 48 -9.25 -22.65 -1.36
N LEU A 49 -8.04 -22.43 -0.85
CA LEU A 49 -7.15 -23.52 -0.45
C LEU A 49 -7.76 -24.42 0.64
N ARG A 50 -8.44 -23.83 1.61
CA ARG A 50 -9.13 -24.56 2.68
C ARG A 50 -10.35 -25.32 2.18
N LEU A 51 -11.10 -24.76 1.23
CA LEU A 51 -12.26 -25.42 0.62
C LEU A 51 -11.86 -26.66 -0.20
N VAL A 52 -10.72 -26.62 -0.88
CA VAL A 52 -10.18 -27.75 -1.65
C VAL A 52 -9.49 -28.80 -0.75
N SER A 53 -9.09 -28.41 0.47
CA SER A 53 -8.40 -29.29 1.41
C SER A 53 -9.37 -30.21 2.15
N VAL A 54 -9.35 -31.50 1.82
CA VAL A 54 -10.25 -32.55 2.38
C VAL A 54 -10.12 -32.77 3.90
N LYS A 55 -9.05 -32.24 4.54
CA LYS A 55 -8.70 -32.50 5.95
C LYS A 55 -8.91 -31.32 6.90
N SER A 56 -9.65 -30.29 6.50
CA SER A 56 -9.76 -29.06 7.30
C SER A 56 -10.98 -29.07 8.22
N ASP A 57 -10.76 -28.87 9.53
CA ASP A 57 -11.83 -28.63 10.50
C ASP A 57 -12.46 -27.26 10.23
N VAL A 58 -13.80 -27.20 10.22
CA VAL A 58 -14.59 -25.98 9.96
C VAL A 58 -14.18 -24.84 10.89
N ARG A 59 -13.82 -25.14 12.15
CA ARG A 59 -13.39 -24.14 13.13
C ARG A 59 -12.07 -23.48 12.73
N ASP A 60 -11.09 -24.29 12.33
CA ASP A 60 -9.77 -23.82 11.93
C ASP A 60 -9.85 -23.01 10.62
N VAL A 61 -10.71 -23.44 9.69
CA VAL A 61 -10.99 -22.69 8.46
C VAL A 61 -11.58 -21.32 8.76
N GLY A 62 -12.58 -21.25 9.66
CA GLY A 62 -13.17 -19.98 10.06
C GLY A 62 -12.15 -19.03 10.69
N PHE A 63 -11.26 -19.55 11.54
CA PHE A 63 -10.20 -18.76 12.17
C PHE A 63 -9.19 -18.22 11.16
N ASP A 64 -8.73 -19.05 10.23
CA ASP A 64 -7.80 -18.66 9.17
C ASP A 64 -8.39 -17.56 8.28
N ILE A 65 -9.67 -17.68 7.90
CA ILE A 65 -10.37 -16.70 7.08
C ILE A 65 -10.50 -15.37 7.83
N CYS A 66 -10.89 -15.40 9.11
CA CYS A 66 -10.98 -14.20 9.93
C CYS A 66 -9.62 -13.49 10.08
N ALA A 67 -8.55 -14.23 10.36
CA ALA A 67 -7.20 -13.68 10.47
C ALA A 67 -6.75 -13.04 9.14
N SER A 68 -7.00 -13.71 8.02
CA SER A 68 -6.69 -13.22 6.68
C SER A 68 -7.50 -11.99 6.33
N GLY A 69 -8.80 -11.99 6.66
CA GLY A 69 -9.70 -10.85 6.46
C GLY A 69 -9.26 -9.61 7.24
N MET A 70 -8.88 -9.77 8.51
CA MET A 70 -8.35 -8.66 9.32
C MET A 70 -7.06 -8.09 8.72
N MET A 71 -6.08 -8.94 8.40
CA MET A 71 -4.82 -8.49 7.81
C MET A 71 -5.00 -7.86 6.42
N GLY A 72 -5.86 -8.46 5.59
CA GLY A 72 -6.23 -7.92 4.29
C GLY A 72 -6.91 -6.55 4.41
N PHE A 73 -7.75 -6.35 5.42
CA PHE A 73 -8.41 -5.07 5.67
C PHE A 73 -7.40 -3.99 6.09
N LEU A 74 -6.42 -4.32 6.93
CA LEU A 74 -5.33 -3.39 7.26
C LEU A 74 -4.52 -2.98 6.02
N LEU A 75 -4.21 -3.93 5.12
CA LEU A 75 -3.57 -3.63 3.85
C LEU A 75 -4.44 -2.75 2.95
N PHE A 76 -5.75 -3.03 2.89
CA PHE A 76 -6.71 -2.21 2.15
C PHE A 76 -6.66 -0.75 2.61
N VAL A 77 -6.73 -0.50 3.92
CA VAL A 77 -6.67 0.85 4.47
C VAL A 77 -5.32 1.51 4.15
N ALA A 78 -4.21 0.79 4.33
CA ALA A 78 -2.86 1.32 4.06
C ALA A 78 -2.68 1.70 2.57
N ILE A 79 -3.09 0.83 1.64
CA ILE A 79 -3.01 1.07 0.20
C ILE A 79 -3.92 2.23 -0.20
N THR A 80 -5.16 2.25 0.30
CA THR A 80 -6.13 3.33 0.02
C THR A 80 -5.57 4.68 0.49
N ASN A 81 -4.99 4.75 1.68
CA ASN A 81 -4.36 5.98 2.18
C ASN A 81 -3.16 6.41 1.32
N GLY A 82 -2.31 5.47 0.90
CA GLY A 82 -1.19 5.77 -0.01
C GLY A 82 -1.67 6.29 -1.37
N MET A 83 -2.71 5.68 -1.92
CA MET A 83 -3.30 6.09 -3.19
C MET A 83 -4.01 7.43 -3.10
N MET A 84 -4.60 7.77 -1.96
CA MET A 84 -5.20 9.07 -1.73
C MET A 84 -4.14 10.17 -1.83
N LEU A 85 -2.99 9.97 -1.20
CA LEU A 85 -1.86 10.89 -1.29
C LEU A 85 -1.28 10.96 -2.70
N TYR A 86 -1.12 9.82 -3.37
CA TYR A 86 -0.61 9.76 -4.74
C TYR A 86 -1.52 10.51 -5.72
N LEU A 87 -2.82 10.22 -5.72
CA LEU A 87 -3.78 10.82 -6.65
C LEU A 87 -4.09 12.29 -6.34
N ALA A 88 -3.82 12.75 -5.12
CA ALA A 88 -3.90 14.16 -4.75
C ALA A 88 -2.84 15.03 -5.44
N ILE A 89 -1.72 14.43 -5.87
CA ILE A 89 -0.70 15.13 -6.65
C ILE A 89 -1.26 15.40 -8.06
N PRO A 90 -1.10 16.62 -8.61
CA PRO A 90 -1.51 16.94 -9.97
C PRO A 90 -0.95 15.98 -11.03
N ASP A 91 -1.75 15.68 -12.05
CA ASP A 91 -1.38 14.71 -13.10
C ASP A 91 -0.14 15.15 -13.90
N SER A 92 0.04 16.46 -14.10
CA SER A 92 1.22 17.06 -14.74
C SER A 92 2.50 16.63 -14.01
N PHE A 93 2.55 16.87 -12.70
CA PHE A 93 3.69 16.52 -11.87
C PHE A 93 3.89 15.00 -11.72
N ARG A 94 2.81 14.22 -11.61
CA ARG A 94 2.92 12.76 -11.46
C ARG A 94 3.59 12.09 -12.66
N LYS A 95 3.31 12.57 -13.87
CA LYS A 95 3.89 11.98 -15.10
C LYS A 95 5.35 12.38 -15.27
N ASP A 96 5.72 13.60 -14.89
CA ASP A 96 7.07 14.14 -15.11
C ASP A 96 8.05 13.82 -13.97
N SER A 97 7.55 13.65 -12.75
CA SER A 97 8.39 13.36 -11.58
C SER A 97 8.98 11.95 -11.64
N LYS A 98 10.32 11.89 -11.62
CA LYS A 98 11.03 10.61 -11.56
C LYS A 98 10.89 9.98 -10.19
N ILE A 99 10.86 10.79 -9.13
CA ILE A 99 10.77 10.29 -7.75
C ILE A 99 9.39 9.72 -7.49
N ILE A 100 8.31 10.41 -7.84
CA ILE A 100 6.95 9.93 -7.62
C ILE A 100 6.70 8.63 -8.40
N ASN A 101 7.14 8.55 -9.66
CA ASN A 101 7.03 7.32 -10.45
C ASN A 101 7.89 6.18 -9.88
N PHE A 102 9.11 6.48 -9.42
CA PHE A 102 9.96 5.51 -8.74
C PHE A 102 9.30 4.96 -7.46
N MET A 103 8.77 5.84 -6.60
CA MET A 103 8.11 5.44 -5.36
C MET A 103 6.86 4.60 -5.63
N TYR A 104 6.02 5.02 -6.59
CA TYR A 104 4.84 4.26 -6.98
C TYR A 104 5.19 2.85 -7.50
N SER A 105 6.18 2.76 -8.40
CA SER A 105 6.65 1.47 -8.93
C SER A 105 7.24 0.57 -7.84
N LYS A 106 7.99 1.16 -6.90
CA LYS A 106 8.59 0.43 -5.78
C LYS A 106 7.52 -0.10 -4.82
N SER A 107 6.55 0.72 -4.43
CA SER A 107 5.42 0.29 -3.60
C SER A 107 4.61 -0.83 -4.27
N LYS A 108 4.37 -0.74 -5.59
CA LYS A 108 3.71 -1.80 -6.35
C LYS A 108 4.51 -3.11 -6.30
N THR A 109 5.84 -3.03 -6.44
CA THR A 109 6.73 -4.20 -6.33
C THR A 109 6.66 -4.84 -4.94
N TYR A 110 6.66 -4.05 -3.87
CA TYR A 110 6.52 -4.56 -2.49
C TYR A 110 5.19 -5.28 -2.27
N ILE A 111 4.09 -4.71 -2.74
CA ILE A 111 2.75 -5.34 -2.67
C ILE A 111 2.76 -6.68 -3.41
N LEU A 112 3.34 -6.71 -4.62
CA LEU A 112 3.41 -7.93 -5.42
C LEU A 112 4.27 -9.02 -4.76
N LEU A 113 5.43 -8.66 -4.21
CA LEU A 113 6.28 -9.59 -3.46
C LEU A 113 5.57 -10.12 -2.21
N PHE A 114 4.87 -9.25 -1.48
CA PHE A 114 4.05 -9.66 -0.34
C PHE A 114 3.01 -10.69 -0.77
N LEU A 115 2.26 -10.44 -1.85
CA LEU A 115 1.24 -11.36 -2.35
C LEU A 115 1.81 -12.73 -2.72
N ILE A 116 3.00 -12.78 -3.33
CA ILE A 116 3.68 -14.04 -3.66
C ILE A 116 4.03 -14.81 -2.39
N VAL A 117 4.71 -14.17 -1.43
CA VAL A 117 5.12 -14.83 -0.18
C VAL A 117 3.89 -15.25 0.64
N PHE A 118 2.88 -14.38 0.75
CA PHE A 118 1.59 -14.68 1.38
C PHE A 118 0.93 -15.92 0.77
N SER A 119 0.91 -16.02 -0.57
CA SER A 119 0.29 -17.14 -1.26
C SER A 119 1.01 -18.46 -0.95
N MET A 120 2.33 -18.43 -0.78
CA MET A 120 3.13 -19.59 -0.33
C MET A 120 2.85 -19.95 1.13
N VAL A 121 2.78 -18.95 2.02
CA VAL A 121 2.48 -19.15 3.46
C VAL A 121 1.10 -19.78 3.65
N SER A 122 0.15 -19.49 2.76
CA SER A 122 -1.23 -20.01 2.83
C SER A 122 -1.35 -21.54 2.72
N PHE A 123 -0.30 -22.25 2.28
CA PHE A 123 -0.28 -23.72 2.26
C PHE A 123 0.01 -24.36 3.62
N MET A 124 0.42 -23.58 4.63
CA MET A 124 0.71 -24.11 5.96
C MET A 124 -0.56 -24.57 6.68
N HIS A 125 -0.42 -25.48 7.65
CA HIS A 125 -1.51 -25.87 8.55
C HIS A 125 -1.99 -24.68 9.40
N SER A 126 -3.28 -24.62 9.72
CA SER A 126 -3.98 -23.44 10.29
C SER A 126 -3.19 -22.68 11.36
N ILE A 127 -2.80 -23.33 12.47
CA ILE A 127 -2.11 -22.61 13.54
C ILE A 127 -0.78 -22.01 13.09
N LEU A 128 0.01 -22.77 12.30
CA LEU A 128 1.27 -22.29 11.74
C LEU A 128 1.04 -21.19 10.71
N TYR A 129 -0.05 -21.27 9.94
CA TYR A 129 -0.44 -20.26 8.96
C TYR A 129 -0.65 -18.90 9.62
N VAL A 130 -1.41 -18.82 10.72
CA VAL A 130 -1.70 -17.54 11.38
C VAL A 130 -0.42 -16.90 11.95
N PHE A 131 0.45 -17.69 12.58
CA PHE A 131 1.75 -17.18 13.05
C PHE A 131 2.64 -16.72 11.90
N ALA A 132 2.74 -17.52 10.83
CA ALA A 132 3.53 -17.17 9.65
C ALA A 132 2.97 -15.94 8.93
N LEU A 133 1.65 -15.78 8.87
CA LEU A 133 0.98 -14.61 8.31
C LEU A 133 1.37 -13.35 9.09
N MET A 134 1.30 -13.40 10.43
CA MET A 134 1.71 -12.28 11.28
C MET A 134 3.18 -11.91 11.08
N ILE A 135 4.08 -12.89 11.09
CA ILE A 135 5.51 -12.66 10.91
C ILE A 135 5.78 -12.06 9.52
N THR A 136 5.16 -12.60 8.47
CA THR A 136 5.29 -12.10 7.10
C THR A 136 4.82 -10.66 7.01
N PHE A 137 3.66 -10.35 7.57
CA PHE A 137 3.13 -8.99 7.58
C PHE A 137 4.07 -8.00 8.29
N ILE A 138 4.55 -8.36 9.48
CA ILE A 138 5.47 -7.51 10.26
C ILE A 138 6.79 -7.28 9.51
N LEU A 139 7.39 -8.34 8.96
CA LEU A 139 8.65 -8.22 8.22
C LEU A 139 8.50 -7.34 6.98
N PHE A 140 7.45 -7.55 6.18
CA PHE A 140 7.19 -6.71 5.01
C PHE A 140 6.91 -5.26 5.40
N PHE A 141 6.14 -5.03 6.46
CA PHE A 141 5.86 -3.70 6.96
C PHE A 141 7.13 -2.97 7.41
N LEU A 142 8.01 -3.66 8.15
CA LEU A 142 9.28 -3.09 8.61
C LEU A 142 10.21 -2.77 7.44
N VAL A 143 10.42 -3.73 6.52
CA VAL A 143 11.28 -3.53 5.36
C VAL A 143 10.75 -2.39 4.48
N TYR A 144 9.45 -2.37 4.22
CA TYR A 144 8.81 -1.29 3.47
C TYR A 144 9.02 0.05 4.17
N THR A 145 8.77 0.14 5.47
CA THR A 145 8.91 1.39 6.23
C THR A 145 10.35 1.90 6.23
N ILE A 146 11.34 1.04 6.48
CA ILE A 146 12.76 1.40 6.47
C ILE A 146 13.17 1.91 5.08
N ASP A 147 12.81 1.16 4.04
CA ASP A 147 13.22 1.48 2.68
C ASP A 147 12.53 2.76 2.18
N ILE A 148 11.25 2.95 2.46
CA ILE A 148 10.50 4.14 2.06
C ILE A 148 10.95 5.39 2.83
N ASN A 149 11.22 5.27 4.12
CA ASN A 149 11.67 6.40 4.94
C ASN A 149 13.01 6.97 4.47
N ARG A 150 13.85 6.16 3.83
CA ARG A 150 15.09 6.62 3.19
C ARG A 150 14.88 7.74 2.16
N TYR A 151 13.68 7.82 1.57
CA TYR A 151 13.35 8.80 0.52
C TYR A 151 12.54 10.01 1.03
N ASN A 152 12.42 10.20 2.35
CA ASN A 152 11.68 11.32 2.96
C ASN A 152 10.24 11.49 2.45
N LEU A 153 9.52 10.38 2.25
CA LEU A 153 8.12 10.40 1.80
C LEU A 153 7.22 11.21 2.76
N SER A 154 7.59 11.26 4.05
CA SER A 154 6.94 12.12 5.06
C SER A 154 6.99 13.61 4.70
N ALA A 155 8.04 14.08 4.04
CA ALA A 155 8.15 15.48 3.60
C ALA A 155 7.18 15.77 2.44
N ILE A 156 7.05 14.84 1.48
CA ILE A 156 6.09 14.96 0.37
C ILE A 156 4.65 14.96 0.91
N ALA A 157 4.32 14.03 1.80
CA ALA A 157 3.00 13.96 2.43
C ALA A 157 2.68 15.21 3.26
N SER A 158 3.67 15.77 3.97
CA SER A 158 3.55 17.02 4.72
C SER A 158 3.24 18.21 3.80
N VAL A 159 3.97 18.34 2.68
CA VAL A 159 3.72 19.41 1.69
C VAL A 159 2.31 19.30 1.12
N ILE A 160 1.88 18.11 0.70
CA ILE A 160 0.50 17.90 0.21
C ILE A 160 -0.52 18.26 1.30
N GLY A 161 -0.27 17.86 2.55
CA GLY A 161 -1.14 18.16 3.68
C GLY A 161 -1.28 19.66 4.00
N LEU A 162 -0.24 20.47 3.76
CA LEU A 162 -0.29 21.92 3.91
C LEU A 162 -1.22 22.56 2.87
N PHE A 163 -0.99 22.27 1.59
CA PHE A 163 -1.81 22.84 0.50
C PHE A 163 -3.26 22.34 0.53
N LYS A 164 -3.51 21.11 1.01
CA LYS A 164 -4.87 20.62 1.20
C LYS A 164 -5.65 21.45 2.23
N LYS A 165 -4.98 21.98 3.26
CA LYS A 165 -5.63 22.84 4.26
C LYS A 165 -5.92 24.25 3.71
N GLU A 166 -5.02 24.80 2.89
CA GLU A 166 -5.20 26.11 2.24
C GLU A 166 -6.35 26.10 1.22
N SER A 167 -6.56 25.00 0.50
CA SER A 167 -7.67 24.89 -0.48
C SER A 167 -9.09 24.92 0.11
N VAL A 168 -9.22 24.86 1.45
CA VAL A 168 -10.51 24.80 2.17
C VAL A 168 -10.80 26.12 2.92
N SER A 169 -9.86 27.08 2.91
CA SER A 169 -10.02 28.44 3.46
C SER A 169 -10.32 29.46 2.37
#